data_AF-A0AAN8DGV2-F1
#
_entry.id   AF-A0AAN8DGV2-F1
#
_cell.length_a   1.000
_cell.length_b   1.000
_cell.length_c   1.000
_cell.angle_alpha   90.00
_cell.angle_beta   90.00
_cell.angle_gamma   90.00
#
_symmetry.space_group_name_H-M   'P 1'
#
loop_
_entity.id
_entity.type
_entity.pdbx_description
1 polymer ?
#
loop_
_entity_poly.entity_id
_entity_poly.type
_entity_poly.pdbx_seq_one_letter_code
_entity_poly.pdbx_strand_id
1 'polypeptide(L)'
;MDGITFGRTSLLCTLLLWAFQVCGGAVLVKVAPVVEVMKGESAKLPCTYTTPAPSGNTVVEWYIDEQGNRKRVAFSQGGERKSDDNTPLSGRVTIGEDFTLTISDVQPSDELDFYCQVTAGPAGVGEGSTLLKVFFAPEKPELTKPSSQAISVGETSSSEIGTCMAVNGHPMPRIIWFKDDQPLPEVKDRNEKTHMVPSVVKEASGLKSARSDLYMQPTKADKDSVFHCVVEYSMPGDEIMQKMSNTITINLNYPSEKATFSLLNPEPVKEGDAVTMKCETDGNPQPEFDFTHDDKAINGVGGVLTLKSVKRTDAGVYKCTATDFDNLDADLSGAITLNVNYIDPVSVIPAEPQVVMLGDKVEWQCKTKGSATHTVQWKKGSEVLSQSGTLSIQAASYENAGEYVCVSAVPSVPGLTAMASVTLTVKGKPMIETPAVGEVTKEGDMVTLKCSAYGFPAPQFTWKPSGKESVSVEGSKVVSSVTLEATPEVMKDGVKCEASNEHGSTSQTFLVSLKRAIDNSADRADPQQGGSSGVVIAVVVCVLLLLLLVALIYFLNKKSKLPCGKKGKKEMASGEVNTDIVVEMKTDKANEEAGLLNKIR
;
A
#
# COMPACT_ATOMS: atom_id res chain seq x y z
N MET A 1 48.78 55.45 -33.80
CA MET A 1 50.10 55.55 -33.16
C MET A 1 50.67 54.13 -33.16
N ASP A 2 51.59 53.69 -34.00
CA ASP A 2 52.33 54.20 -35.17
C ASP A 2 52.71 52.90 -35.93
N GLY A 3 52.59 52.81 -37.26
CA GLY A 3 53.68 53.17 -38.17
C GLY A 3 54.94 52.36 -37.84
N ILE A 4 55.40 51.42 -38.66
CA ILE A 4 56.38 51.75 -39.71
C ILE A 4 56.45 50.61 -40.75
N THR A 5 56.37 51.05 -42.01
CA THR A 5 56.73 50.39 -43.26
C THR A 5 58.22 50.55 -43.59
N PHE A 6 58.84 49.52 -44.16
CA PHE A 6 60.02 49.57 -45.05
C PHE A 6 59.90 48.33 -45.96
N GLY A 7 60.08 48.32 -47.28
CA GLY A 7 60.56 49.27 -48.27
C GLY A 7 61.05 48.41 -49.45
N ARG A 8 60.42 48.54 -50.64
CA ARG A 8 60.72 47.79 -51.87
C ARG A 8 62.00 48.30 -52.56
N THR A 9 62.75 47.40 -53.19
CA THR A 9 63.55 47.61 -54.41
C THR A 9 63.43 46.34 -55.27
N SER A 10 62.64 46.35 -56.36
CA SER A 10 63.00 46.60 -57.78
C SER A 10 64.15 45.72 -58.29
N LEU A 11 63.91 44.70 -59.13
CA LEU A 11 63.54 44.67 -60.57
C LEU A 11 64.77 44.31 -61.42
N LEU A 12 64.86 43.05 -61.85
CA LEU A 12 65.62 42.47 -62.97
C LEU A 12 65.53 40.95 -62.74
N CYS A 13 64.66 40.18 -63.39
CA CYS A 13 64.77 39.86 -64.80
C CYS A 13 63.47 39.16 -65.26
N THR A 14 62.68 39.83 -66.09
CA THR A 14 61.63 39.21 -66.89
C THR A 14 62.27 38.61 -68.14
N LEU A 15 62.42 37.28 -68.20
CA LEU A 15 62.52 36.47 -69.44
C LEU A 15 62.73 35.00 -69.06
N LEU A 16 61.64 34.26 -68.85
CA LEU A 16 61.51 32.80 -69.05
C LEU A 16 60.07 32.40 -68.72
N LEU A 17 59.15 32.86 -69.57
CA LEU A 17 57.86 32.21 -69.73
C LEU A 17 58.08 31.09 -70.75
N TRP A 18 57.60 29.90 -70.40
CA TRP A 18 57.61 28.62 -71.13
C TRP A 18 58.77 27.69 -70.80
N ALA A 19 58.77 27.20 -69.55
CA ALA A 19 59.15 25.81 -69.28
C ALA A 19 57.90 25.11 -68.72
N PHE A 20 57.52 24.03 -69.39
CA PHE A 20 56.36 23.20 -69.10
C PHE A 20 56.23 22.84 -67.61
N GLN A 21 54.99 22.85 -67.12
CA GLN A 21 54.57 21.99 -66.02
C GLN A 21 55.06 20.57 -66.30
N VAL A 22 55.95 20.06 -65.44
CA VAL A 22 55.95 18.66 -65.06
C VAL A 22 55.95 18.64 -63.55
N CYS A 23 54.79 18.93 -62.97
CA CYS A 23 54.49 18.36 -61.65
C CYS A 23 54.37 16.86 -61.92
N GLY A 24 55.47 16.12 -61.81
CA GLY A 24 55.41 14.66 -61.75
C GLY A 24 54.57 14.33 -60.54
N GLY A 25 53.31 13.94 -60.74
CA GLY A 25 52.45 13.58 -59.63
C GLY A 25 53.09 12.41 -58.87
N ALA A 26 53.14 12.50 -57.55
CA ALA A 26 53.54 11.36 -56.73
C ALA A 26 52.38 10.36 -56.68
N VAL A 27 52.69 9.07 -56.48
CA VAL A 27 51.68 8.05 -56.18
C VAL A 27 50.98 8.42 -54.87
N LEU A 28 49.67 8.65 -54.92
CA LEU A 28 48.87 8.95 -53.72
C LEU A 28 48.20 7.67 -53.24
N VAL A 29 48.51 7.25 -52.02
CA VAL A 29 47.86 6.10 -51.37
C VAL A 29 46.85 6.61 -50.35
N LYS A 30 45.66 6.02 -50.36
CA LYS A 30 44.56 6.30 -49.46
C LYS A 30 44.16 5.03 -48.72
N VAL A 31 44.30 5.10 -47.41
CA VAL A 31 43.82 4.12 -46.42
C VAL A 31 42.95 4.86 -45.40
N ALA A 32 42.09 4.13 -44.69
CA ALA A 32 41.42 4.68 -43.51
C ALA A 32 42.48 4.96 -42.43
N PRO A 33 42.37 6.02 -41.62
CA PRO A 33 43.36 6.30 -40.56
C PRO A 33 43.29 5.30 -39.40
N VAL A 34 42.08 4.79 -39.12
CA VAL A 34 41.81 3.79 -38.08
C VAL A 34 40.82 2.78 -38.65
N VAL A 35 41.06 1.51 -38.38
CA VAL A 35 40.11 0.41 -38.63
C VAL A 35 39.79 -0.21 -37.28
N GLU A 36 38.51 -0.30 -36.95
CA GLU A 36 38.03 -0.85 -35.68
C GLU A 36 37.35 -2.19 -35.94
N VAL A 37 37.67 -3.19 -35.10
CA VAL A 37 37.16 -4.55 -35.28
C VAL A 37 36.97 -5.25 -33.94
N MET A 38 35.99 -6.15 -33.88
CA MET A 38 35.81 -7.01 -32.73
C MET A 38 36.80 -8.19 -32.76
N LYS A 39 37.31 -8.59 -31.59
CA LYS A 39 38.13 -9.81 -31.48
C LYS A 39 37.37 -11.02 -32.05
N GLY A 40 38.07 -11.84 -32.83
CA GLY A 40 37.55 -13.03 -33.50
C GLY A 40 36.88 -12.75 -34.84
N GLU A 41 36.54 -11.50 -35.16
CA GLU A 41 36.04 -11.11 -36.46
C GLU A 41 37.18 -10.93 -37.48
N SER A 42 36.82 -10.62 -38.72
CA SER A 42 37.79 -10.34 -39.78
C SER A 42 37.92 -8.83 -40.01
N ALA A 43 39.13 -8.28 -39.88
CA ALA A 43 39.41 -6.89 -40.22
C ALA A 43 39.69 -6.75 -41.72
N LYS A 44 39.14 -5.69 -42.33
CA LYS A 44 39.43 -5.32 -43.73
C LYS A 44 40.06 -3.95 -43.77
N LEU A 45 41.28 -3.89 -44.29
CA LEU A 45 42.06 -2.66 -44.42
C LEU A 45 42.15 -2.34 -45.92
N PRO A 46 41.24 -1.50 -46.46
CA PRO A 46 41.24 -1.17 -47.87
C PRO A 46 42.42 -0.26 -48.21
N CYS A 47 43.10 -0.56 -49.31
CA CYS A 47 44.14 0.31 -49.86
C CYS A 47 43.78 0.70 -51.29
N THR A 48 43.58 2.00 -51.50
CA THR A 48 43.34 2.56 -52.83
C THR A 48 44.47 3.50 -53.19
N TYR A 49 44.80 3.60 -54.47
CA TYR A 49 45.86 4.50 -54.92
C TYR A 49 45.49 5.20 -56.21
N THR A 50 46.13 6.33 -56.46
CA THR A 50 45.99 7.08 -57.72
C THR A 50 47.37 7.37 -58.27
N THR A 51 47.61 7.01 -59.54
CA THR A 51 48.84 7.32 -60.25
C THR A 51 48.62 8.40 -61.30
N PRO A 52 49.65 9.22 -61.62
CA PRO A 52 49.55 10.25 -62.65
C PRO A 52 49.55 9.68 -64.09
N ALA A 53 50.07 8.47 -64.27
CA ALA A 53 50.09 7.74 -65.53
C ALA A 53 49.82 6.24 -65.27
N PRO A 54 49.15 5.51 -66.18
CA PRO A 54 48.96 4.07 -66.05
C PRO A 54 50.30 3.32 -66.12
N SER A 55 50.65 2.56 -65.08
CA SER A 55 51.82 1.67 -65.08
C SER A 55 51.37 0.21 -65.10
N GLY A 56 51.89 -0.59 -66.03
CA GLY A 56 51.56 -2.02 -66.14
C GLY A 56 52.17 -2.92 -65.05
N ASN A 57 53.15 -2.42 -64.29
CA ASN A 57 53.85 -3.15 -63.23
C ASN A 57 53.68 -2.45 -61.86
N THR A 58 52.45 -2.33 -61.37
CA THR A 58 52.21 -1.84 -60.00
C THR A 58 52.41 -2.96 -58.99
N VAL A 59 53.12 -2.66 -57.90
CA VAL A 59 53.31 -3.55 -56.75
C VAL A 59 52.66 -2.91 -55.53
N VAL A 60 51.77 -3.65 -54.85
CA VAL A 60 51.16 -3.23 -53.59
C VAL A 60 51.65 -4.14 -52.48
N GLU A 61 52.22 -3.57 -51.43
CA GLU A 61 52.78 -4.30 -50.29
C GLU A 61 52.19 -3.77 -48.99
N TRP A 62 51.73 -4.69 -48.14
CA TRP A 62 51.30 -4.38 -46.79
C TRP A 62 52.42 -4.71 -45.81
N TYR A 63 52.69 -3.79 -44.91
CA TYR A 63 53.65 -3.96 -43.82
C TYR A 63 52.99 -3.72 -42.47
N ILE A 64 53.55 -4.35 -41.45
CA ILE A 64 53.34 -4.00 -40.04
C ILE A 64 54.61 -3.40 -39.47
N ASP A 65 54.47 -2.57 -38.44
CA ASP A 65 55.59 -2.19 -37.58
C ASP A 65 55.57 -3.05 -36.30
N GLU A 66 56.63 -3.83 -36.11
CA GLU A 66 56.85 -4.60 -34.90
C GLU A 66 58.13 -4.09 -34.21
N GLN A 67 57.96 -3.33 -33.13
CA GLN A 67 59.07 -2.78 -32.32
C GLN A 67 60.06 -1.92 -33.12
N GLY A 68 59.58 -1.16 -34.10
CA GLY A 68 60.41 -0.32 -34.98
C GLY A 68 61.00 -1.07 -36.16
N ASN A 69 60.69 -2.37 -36.33
CA ASN A 69 61.09 -3.16 -37.48
C ASN A 69 59.91 -3.38 -38.42
N ARG A 70 60.05 -2.86 -39.63
CA ARG A 70 59.03 -2.99 -40.67
C ARG A 70 59.07 -4.37 -41.32
N LYS A 71 57.98 -5.13 -41.22
CA LYS A 71 57.85 -6.48 -41.80
C LYS A 71 56.70 -6.52 -42.79
N ARG A 72 56.95 -7.08 -43.97
CA ARG A 72 55.91 -7.29 -44.99
C ARG A 72 55.03 -8.47 -44.59
N VAL A 73 53.72 -8.30 -44.71
CA VAL A 73 52.72 -9.33 -44.35
C VAL A 73 51.99 -9.88 -45.57
N ALA A 74 51.85 -9.10 -46.63
CA ALA A 74 51.29 -9.55 -47.91
C ALA A 74 51.70 -8.63 -49.05
N PHE A 75 51.65 -9.14 -50.28
CA PHE A 75 51.87 -8.34 -51.49
C PHE A 75 51.00 -8.79 -52.67
N SER A 76 50.79 -7.86 -53.61
CA SER A 76 50.22 -8.15 -54.92
C SER A 76 51.08 -7.55 -56.03
N GLN A 77 51.46 -8.38 -57.00
CA GLN A 77 52.26 -8.00 -58.16
C GLN A 77 51.86 -8.84 -59.38
N GLY A 78 51.55 -8.19 -60.50
CA GLY A 78 51.30 -8.91 -61.77
C GLY A 78 50.16 -9.95 -61.71
N GLY A 79 49.15 -9.73 -60.86
CA GLY A 79 48.04 -10.67 -60.63
C GLY A 79 48.33 -11.77 -59.60
N GLU A 80 49.59 -11.94 -59.19
CA GLU A 80 49.97 -12.80 -58.08
C GLU A 80 49.66 -12.10 -56.75
N ARG A 81 49.09 -12.83 -55.79
CA ARG A 81 48.71 -12.37 -54.45
C ARG A 81 49.21 -13.39 -53.44
N LYS A 82 50.10 -12.97 -52.55
CA LYS A 82 50.74 -13.85 -51.56
C LYS A 82 50.81 -13.16 -50.21
N SER A 83 50.68 -13.98 -49.17
CA SER A 83 50.91 -13.60 -47.77
C SER A 83 52.24 -14.18 -47.31
N ASP A 84 52.98 -13.43 -46.49
CA ASP A 84 54.32 -13.83 -46.03
C ASP A 84 54.21 -14.60 -44.71
N ASP A 85 54.86 -15.78 -44.62
CA ASP A 85 54.67 -16.75 -43.54
C ASP A 85 55.58 -16.59 -42.30
N ASN A 86 56.27 -15.45 -42.12
CA ASN A 86 57.15 -15.21 -40.96
C ASN A 86 56.76 -13.95 -40.17
N THR A 87 55.47 -13.80 -39.87
CA THR A 87 54.93 -12.65 -39.15
C THR A 87 53.97 -13.10 -38.03
N PRO A 88 53.65 -12.25 -37.05
CA PRO A 88 52.62 -12.56 -36.04
C PRO A 88 51.23 -12.87 -36.64
N LEU A 89 51.04 -12.56 -37.93
CA LEU A 89 49.79 -12.74 -38.66
C LEU A 89 49.83 -13.93 -39.65
N SER A 90 50.89 -14.75 -39.63
CA SER A 90 51.04 -15.92 -40.50
C SER A 90 49.80 -16.82 -40.46
N GLY A 91 49.31 -17.22 -41.64
CA GLY A 91 48.10 -18.04 -41.78
C GLY A 91 46.76 -17.32 -41.54
N ARG A 92 46.76 -16.04 -41.16
CA ARG A 92 45.54 -15.25 -40.89
C ARG A 92 45.33 -14.08 -41.85
N VAL A 93 46.28 -13.81 -42.75
CA VAL A 93 46.24 -12.66 -43.65
C VAL A 93 46.03 -13.09 -45.09
N THR A 94 45.18 -12.36 -45.80
CA THR A 94 44.98 -12.49 -47.26
C THR A 94 44.88 -11.11 -47.89
N ILE A 95 45.24 -10.99 -49.17
CA ILE A 95 45.08 -9.75 -49.95
C ILE A 95 44.07 -9.98 -51.07
N GLY A 96 43.05 -9.12 -51.11
CA GLY A 96 41.96 -9.16 -52.09
C GLY A 96 42.35 -8.63 -53.48
N GLU A 97 41.43 -8.75 -54.43
CA GLU A 97 41.64 -8.22 -55.79
C GLU A 97 41.70 -6.69 -55.85
N ASP A 98 41.03 -6.05 -54.89
CA ASP A 98 40.96 -4.63 -54.62
C ASP A 98 42.12 -4.13 -53.75
N PHE A 99 43.15 -4.96 -53.51
CA PHE A 99 44.30 -4.70 -52.64
C PHE A 99 43.96 -4.53 -51.14
N THR A 100 42.73 -4.86 -50.74
CA THR A 100 42.31 -4.87 -49.33
C THR A 100 43.01 -6.00 -48.59
N LEU A 101 43.70 -5.66 -47.49
CA LEU A 101 44.24 -6.64 -46.56
C LEU A 101 43.11 -7.16 -45.68
N THR A 102 42.90 -8.46 -45.65
CA THR A 102 41.94 -9.11 -44.74
C THR A 102 42.69 -9.93 -43.70
N ILE A 103 42.44 -9.64 -42.43
CA ILE A 103 43.00 -10.36 -41.27
C ILE A 103 41.84 -11.15 -40.65
N SER A 104 41.92 -12.47 -40.68
CA SER A 104 40.92 -13.38 -40.07
C SER A 104 41.25 -13.64 -38.60
N ASP A 105 40.21 -13.89 -37.79
CA ASP A 105 40.35 -14.20 -36.36
C ASP A 105 41.26 -13.19 -35.63
N VAL A 106 40.84 -11.93 -35.64
CA VAL A 106 41.61 -10.83 -35.05
C VAL A 106 41.78 -11.04 -33.55
N GLN A 107 43.00 -10.90 -33.07
CA GLN A 107 43.37 -11.00 -31.66
C GLN A 107 43.76 -9.62 -31.11
N PRO A 108 43.68 -9.40 -29.77
CA PRO A 108 44.11 -8.14 -29.15
C PRO A 108 45.57 -7.76 -29.43
N SER A 109 46.44 -8.74 -29.72
CA SER A 109 47.84 -8.51 -30.11
C SER A 109 48.01 -7.94 -31.52
N ASP A 110 46.98 -7.98 -32.36
CA ASP A 110 47.03 -7.48 -33.73
C ASP A 110 46.81 -5.97 -33.80
N GLU A 111 46.56 -5.31 -32.66
CA GLU A 111 46.48 -3.85 -32.54
C GLU A 111 47.85 -3.21 -32.82
N LEU A 112 48.08 -2.93 -34.11
CA LEU A 112 49.36 -2.49 -34.68
C LEU A 112 49.11 -1.41 -35.74
N ASP A 113 50.18 -0.68 -36.08
CA ASP A 113 50.21 0.18 -37.27
C ASP A 113 50.51 -0.65 -38.53
N PHE A 114 49.64 -0.50 -39.53
CA PHE A 114 49.76 -1.11 -40.84
C PHE A 114 50.07 -0.06 -41.90
N TYR A 115 50.92 -0.41 -42.86
CA TYR A 115 51.37 0.49 -43.93
C TYR A 115 51.10 -0.16 -45.28
N CYS A 116 50.26 0.48 -46.10
CA CYS A 116 50.12 0.12 -47.50
C CYS A 116 51.10 0.94 -48.33
N GLN A 117 52.08 0.27 -48.93
CA GLN A 117 53.05 0.88 -49.83
C GLN A 117 52.74 0.48 -51.27
N VAL A 118 52.68 1.46 -52.17
CA VAL A 118 52.40 1.24 -53.59
C VAL A 118 53.57 1.74 -54.43
N THR A 119 54.17 0.85 -55.20
CA THR A 119 55.25 1.14 -56.14
C THR A 119 54.73 1.04 -57.57
N ALA A 120 54.67 2.17 -58.30
CA ALA A 120 54.07 2.27 -59.63
C ALA A 120 55.10 2.61 -60.73
N GLY A 121 56.20 1.85 -60.79
CA GLY A 121 57.25 2.03 -61.79
C GLY A 121 57.82 3.46 -61.81
N PRO A 122 57.91 4.12 -62.98
CA PRO A 122 58.44 5.50 -63.08
C PRO A 122 57.61 6.56 -62.35
N ALA A 123 56.36 6.26 -61.97
CA ALA A 123 55.51 7.18 -61.23
C ALA A 123 55.90 7.32 -59.74
N GLY A 124 56.80 6.47 -59.24
CA GLY A 124 57.35 6.54 -57.89
C GLY A 124 56.67 5.62 -56.88
N VAL A 125 56.88 5.92 -55.59
CA VAL A 125 56.36 5.18 -54.44
C VAL A 125 55.46 6.09 -53.62
N GLY A 126 54.33 5.56 -53.17
CA GLY A 126 53.42 6.20 -52.23
C GLY A 126 53.11 5.27 -51.06
N GLU A 127 52.70 5.83 -49.94
CA GLU A 127 52.39 5.07 -48.73
C GLU A 127 51.24 5.71 -47.95
N GLY A 128 50.43 4.87 -47.32
CA GLY A 128 49.44 5.27 -46.32
C GLY A 128 49.49 4.35 -45.10
N SER A 129 49.29 4.91 -43.91
CA SER A 129 49.28 4.18 -42.63
C SER A 129 47.87 4.12 -42.02
N THR A 130 47.54 3.01 -41.38
CA THR A 130 46.30 2.81 -40.61
C THR A 130 46.59 2.11 -39.29
N LEU A 131 45.92 2.52 -38.22
CA LEU A 131 45.94 1.81 -36.95
C LEU A 131 44.78 0.80 -36.90
N LEU A 132 45.08 -0.47 -36.63
CA LEU A 132 44.03 -1.44 -36.30
C LEU A 132 43.73 -1.35 -34.81
N LYS A 133 42.51 -0.99 -34.41
CA LYS A 133 42.06 -1.06 -33.02
C LYS A 133 41.18 -2.29 -32.83
N VAL A 134 41.43 -3.04 -31.77
CA VAL A 134 40.67 -4.26 -31.45
C VAL A 134 39.77 -3.98 -30.25
N PHE A 135 38.56 -4.51 -30.29
CA PHE A 135 37.58 -4.36 -29.21
C PHE A 135 37.03 -5.72 -28.78
N PHE A 136 36.78 -5.87 -27.48
CA PHE A 136 36.12 -7.01 -26.90
C PHE A 136 35.45 -6.59 -25.59
N ALA A 137 34.12 -6.71 -25.56
CA ALA A 137 33.33 -6.30 -24.41
C ALA A 137 33.61 -7.22 -23.20
N PRO A 138 33.84 -6.67 -21.99
CA PRO A 138 34.01 -7.48 -20.80
C PRO A 138 32.74 -8.25 -20.45
N GLU A 139 32.87 -9.29 -19.65
CA GLU A 139 31.71 -9.99 -19.09
C GLU A 139 30.93 -9.09 -18.11
N LYS A 140 29.74 -9.54 -17.70
CA LYS A 140 28.98 -8.81 -16.69
C LYS A 140 29.80 -8.76 -15.40
N PRO A 141 29.98 -7.59 -14.76
CA PRO A 141 30.75 -7.52 -13.53
C PRO A 141 30.10 -8.29 -12.40
N GLU A 142 30.93 -8.96 -11.62
CA GLU A 142 30.52 -9.68 -10.42
C GLU A 142 31.00 -8.93 -9.18
N LEU A 143 30.07 -8.67 -8.25
CA LEU A 143 30.35 -8.04 -6.97
C LEU A 143 30.18 -9.06 -5.84
N THR A 144 31.27 -9.36 -5.15
CA THR A 144 31.31 -10.33 -4.05
C THR A 144 31.53 -9.64 -2.70
N LYS A 145 30.93 -10.19 -1.65
CA LYS A 145 31.13 -9.74 -0.26
C LYS A 145 32.34 -10.47 0.37
N PRO A 146 33.19 -9.80 1.16
CA PRO A 146 34.42 -10.38 1.70
C PRO A 146 34.20 -11.28 2.93
N SER A 147 33.22 -10.98 3.79
CA SER A 147 32.85 -11.82 4.94
C SER A 147 31.36 -11.72 5.26
N SER A 148 30.80 -12.71 5.95
CA SER A 148 29.44 -12.63 6.52
C SER A 148 29.40 -11.94 7.90
N GLN A 149 30.56 -11.56 8.45
CA GLN A 149 30.67 -10.94 9.76
C GLN A 149 30.23 -9.47 9.68
N ALA A 150 29.57 -9.00 10.74
CA ALA A 150 29.17 -7.61 10.82
C ALA A 150 30.38 -6.69 11.06
N ILE A 151 30.37 -5.52 10.42
CA ILE A 151 31.40 -4.49 10.56
C ILE A 151 31.03 -3.58 11.72
N SER A 152 31.94 -3.39 12.68
CA SER A 152 31.71 -2.47 13.80
C SER A 152 31.91 -1.02 13.36
N VAL A 153 30.92 -0.17 13.63
CA VAL A 153 30.99 1.27 13.39
C VAL A 153 31.84 1.93 14.48
N GLY A 154 32.64 2.91 14.09
CA GLY A 154 33.52 3.64 15.01
C GLY A 154 34.96 3.13 15.06
N GLU A 155 35.28 2.07 14.34
CA GLU A 155 36.66 1.65 14.13
C GLU A 155 37.46 2.69 13.33
N THR A 156 38.75 2.81 13.65
CA THR A 156 39.66 3.75 12.99
C THR A 156 40.26 3.20 11.70
N SER A 157 40.15 1.89 11.47
CA SER A 157 40.54 1.22 10.23
C SER A 157 39.36 1.07 9.29
N SER A 158 39.60 1.19 7.99
CA SER A 158 38.61 0.87 6.96
C SER A 158 38.40 -0.64 6.85
N SER A 159 37.16 -1.07 6.69
CA SER A 159 36.81 -2.46 6.44
C SER A 159 36.54 -2.70 4.96
N GLU A 160 36.81 -3.90 4.48
CA GLU A 160 36.48 -4.29 3.11
C GLU A 160 34.95 -4.41 2.95
N ILE A 161 34.40 -3.68 1.99
CA ILE A 161 32.96 -3.64 1.68
C ILE A 161 32.63 -4.68 0.61
N GLY A 162 33.47 -4.79 -0.41
CA GLY A 162 33.24 -5.68 -1.54
C GLY A 162 34.37 -5.68 -2.56
N THR A 163 34.39 -6.72 -3.37
CA THR A 163 35.26 -6.89 -4.52
C THR A 163 34.42 -6.87 -5.79
N CYS A 164 34.72 -5.95 -6.71
CA CYS A 164 34.14 -5.94 -8.05
C CYS A 164 35.14 -6.49 -9.07
N MET A 165 34.70 -7.41 -9.92
CA MET A 165 35.53 -8.03 -10.95
C MET A 165 34.87 -7.89 -12.34
N ALA A 166 35.65 -7.43 -13.31
CA ALA A 166 35.28 -7.32 -14.71
C ALA A 166 36.31 -8.09 -15.54
N VAL A 167 35.93 -9.26 -16.04
CA VAL A 167 36.85 -10.16 -16.75
C VAL A 167 36.78 -9.94 -18.26
N ASN A 168 37.88 -10.24 -18.94
CA ASN A 168 37.93 -10.37 -20.39
C ASN A 168 37.50 -9.10 -21.16
N GLY A 169 38.03 -7.92 -20.85
CA GLY A 169 37.80 -6.68 -21.61
C GLY A 169 39.01 -6.22 -22.42
N HIS A 170 38.78 -5.65 -23.60
CA HIS A 170 39.80 -4.94 -24.38
C HIS A 170 39.14 -3.80 -25.21
N PRO A 171 39.55 -2.52 -25.10
CA PRO A 171 40.56 -1.96 -24.20
C PRO A 171 40.26 -2.16 -22.71
N MET A 172 41.17 -1.74 -21.82
CA MET A 172 41.03 -1.98 -20.39
C MET A 172 39.75 -1.36 -19.83
N PRO A 173 38.85 -2.14 -19.20
CA PRO A 173 37.65 -1.60 -18.59
C PRO A 173 37.95 -0.83 -17.29
N ARG A 174 37.14 0.17 -16.98
CA ARG A 174 37.21 0.97 -15.75
C ARG A 174 36.06 0.62 -14.81
N ILE A 175 36.38 0.36 -13.54
CA ILE A 175 35.40 0.07 -12.50
C ILE A 175 35.08 1.34 -11.71
N ILE A 176 33.79 1.64 -11.54
CA ILE A 176 33.27 2.76 -10.76
C ILE A 176 32.35 2.21 -9.67
N TRP A 177 32.55 2.64 -8.43
CA TRP A 177 31.75 2.22 -7.30
C TRP A 177 30.59 3.17 -7.05
N PHE A 178 29.47 2.62 -6.62
CA PHE A 178 28.27 3.36 -6.27
C PHE A 178 27.79 2.95 -4.88
N LYS A 179 27.33 3.94 -4.12
CA LYS A 179 26.63 3.79 -2.85
C LYS A 179 25.33 4.57 -2.95
N ASP A 180 24.21 3.89 -2.78
CA ASP A 180 22.86 4.50 -2.84
C ASP A 180 22.64 5.28 -4.16
N ASP A 181 23.04 4.65 -5.28
CA ASP A 181 23.02 5.21 -6.64
C ASP A 181 23.86 6.47 -6.85
N GLN A 182 24.72 6.83 -5.90
CA GLN A 182 25.71 7.91 -6.04
C GLN A 182 27.11 7.36 -6.28
N PRO A 183 27.85 7.89 -7.28
CA PRO A 183 29.21 7.44 -7.55
C PRO A 183 30.14 7.86 -6.40
N LEU A 184 30.97 6.91 -5.95
CA LEU A 184 32.02 7.16 -4.96
C LEU A 184 33.27 7.73 -5.65
N PRO A 185 33.98 8.68 -5.00
CA PRO A 185 35.20 9.26 -5.55
C PRO A 185 36.31 8.20 -5.65
N GLU A 186 37.04 8.19 -6.76
CA GLU A 186 38.15 7.25 -6.99
C GLU A 186 39.38 7.65 -6.16
N VAL A 187 39.50 7.08 -4.96
CA VAL A 187 40.57 7.38 -4.00
C VAL A 187 41.49 6.16 -3.88
N LYS A 188 42.81 6.35 -4.11
CA LYS A 188 43.82 5.27 -4.04
C LYS A 188 44.67 5.32 -2.77
N ASP A 189 44.59 6.41 -2.00
CA ASP A 189 45.31 6.54 -0.74
C ASP A 189 44.63 5.67 0.33
N ARG A 190 45.37 4.70 0.85
CA ARG A 190 44.88 3.76 1.87
C ARG A 190 44.67 4.39 3.24
N ASN A 191 45.17 5.60 3.46
CA ASN A 191 44.96 6.33 4.71
C ASN A 191 43.60 7.05 4.75
N GLU A 192 42.94 7.17 3.59
CA GLU A 192 41.62 7.77 3.52
C GLU A 192 40.53 6.82 4.02
N LYS A 193 39.48 7.41 4.60
CA LYS A 193 38.35 6.66 5.17
C LYS A 193 37.65 5.76 4.15
N THR A 194 37.65 6.16 2.89
CA THR A 194 37.12 5.40 1.76
C THR A 194 38.17 5.36 0.68
N HIS A 195 38.56 4.16 0.25
CA HIS A 195 39.54 4.00 -0.81
C HIS A 195 39.32 2.71 -1.60
N MET A 196 39.83 2.68 -2.82
CA MET A 196 39.76 1.54 -3.72
C MET A 196 41.15 1.02 -4.04
N VAL A 197 41.29 -0.30 -4.05
CA VAL A 197 42.52 -0.98 -4.45
C VAL A 197 42.28 -1.64 -5.82
N PRO A 198 42.66 -0.99 -6.94
CA PRO A 198 42.53 -1.59 -8.27
C PRO A 198 43.68 -2.57 -8.54
N SER A 199 43.38 -3.63 -9.30
CA SER A 199 44.36 -4.57 -9.84
C SER A 199 43.94 -5.00 -11.24
N VAL A 200 44.92 -5.34 -12.08
CA VAL A 200 44.69 -5.70 -13.49
C VAL A 200 45.51 -6.93 -13.81
N VAL A 201 44.86 -7.89 -14.45
CA VAL A 201 45.48 -9.11 -14.96
C VAL A 201 45.35 -9.11 -16.47
N LYS A 202 46.45 -9.37 -17.18
CA LYS A 202 46.44 -9.60 -18.63
C LYS A 202 46.40 -11.11 -18.85
N GLU A 203 45.34 -11.58 -19.49
CA GLU A 203 45.15 -12.99 -19.82
C GLU A 203 46.06 -13.42 -20.97
N ALA A 204 46.26 -14.73 -21.12
CA ALA A 204 47.02 -15.30 -22.23
C ALA A 204 46.45 -14.90 -23.61
N SER A 205 45.14 -14.64 -23.68
CA SER A 205 44.46 -14.15 -24.89
C SER A 205 44.75 -12.69 -25.23
N GLY A 206 45.48 -11.97 -24.38
CA GLY A 206 45.72 -10.53 -24.50
C GLY A 206 44.61 -9.65 -23.91
N LEU A 207 43.46 -10.24 -23.55
CA LEU A 207 42.37 -9.56 -22.85
C LEU A 207 42.79 -9.14 -21.43
N LYS A 208 42.10 -8.14 -20.88
CA LYS A 208 42.40 -7.59 -19.56
C LYS A 208 41.22 -7.80 -18.61
N SER A 209 41.53 -8.33 -17.44
CA SER A 209 40.59 -8.48 -16.34
C SER A 209 40.91 -7.43 -15.27
N ALA A 210 39.93 -6.58 -14.95
CA ALA A 210 40.04 -5.56 -13.92
C ALA A 210 39.37 -6.04 -12.63
N ARG A 211 40.02 -5.82 -11.50
CA ARG A 211 39.49 -6.04 -10.16
C ARG A 211 39.64 -4.77 -9.35
N SER A 212 38.64 -4.45 -8.53
CA SER A 212 38.71 -3.36 -7.56
C SER A 212 38.13 -3.82 -6.24
N ASP A 213 38.85 -3.59 -5.15
CA ASP A 213 38.38 -3.84 -3.78
C ASP A 213 38.04 -2.50 -3.11
N LEU A 214 36.82 -2.36 -2.58
CA LEU A 214 36.36 -1.15 -1.88
C LEU A 214 36.56 -1.31 -0.38
N TYR A 215 37.28 -0.36 0.22
CA TYR A 215 37.44 -0.24 1.67
C TYR A 215 36.77 1.04 2.15
N MET A 216 36.03 0.97 3.25
CA MET A 216 35.32 2.12 3.83
C MET A 216 35.27 2.03 5.35
N GLN A 217 35.28 3.16 6.05
CA GLN A 217 34.86 3.30 7.44
C GLN A 217 33.36 3.62 7.48
N PRO A 218 32.47 2.62 7.65
CA PRO A 218 31.04 2.87 7.64
C PRO A 218 30.59 3.62 8.90
N THR A 219 29.48 4.32 8.75
CA THR A 219 28.78 5.03 9.83
C THR A 219 27.41 4.39 10.07
N LYS A 220 26.75 4.73 11.20
CA LYS A 220 25.39 4.27 11.51
C LYS A 220 24.37 4.58 10.42
N ALA A 221 24.59 5.66 9.65
CA ALA A 221 23.73 6.04 8.52
C ALA A 221 23.77 5.02 7.36
N ASP A 222 24.80 4.19 7.30
CA ASP A 222 25.06 3.27 6.20
C ASP A 222 24.39 1.89 6.40
N LYS A 223 23.60 1.73 7.48
CA LYS A 223 22.98 0.45 7.86
C LYS A 223 22.08 -0.15 6.77
N ASP A 224 21.48 0.71 5.94
CA ASP A 224 20.61 0.32 4.83
C ASP A 224 21.26 0.63 3.47
N SER A 225 22.54 1.05 3.44
CA SER A 225 23.20 1.45 2.21
C SER A 225 23.39 0.27 1.26
N VAL A 226 23.18 0.54 -0.02
CA VAL A 226 23.30 -0.43 -1.11
C VAL A 226 24.51 -0.08 -1.97
N PHE A 227 25.36 -1.08 -2.20
CA PHE A 227 26.57 -0.94 -3.01
C PHE A 227 26.44 -1.72 -4.30
N HIS A 228 26.94 -1.13 -5.38
CA HIS A 228 27.14 -1.80 -6.66
C HIS A 228 28.34 -1.20 -7.38
N CYS A 229 28.83 -1.87 -8.42
CA CYS A 229 29.82 -1.29 -9.32
C CYS A 229 29.30 -1.24 -10.75
N VAL A 230 29.78 -0.24 -11.48
CA VAL A 230 29.55 -0.04 -12.91
C VAL A 230 30.89 -0.15 -13.61
N VAL A 231 30.93 -0.97 -14.66
CA VAL A 231 32.08 -1.11 -15.53
C VAL A 231 31.86 -0.30 -16.79
N GLU A 232 32.71 0.70 -16.99
CA GLU A 232 32.82 1.46 -18.24
C GLU A 232 33.85 0.84 -19.17
N TYR A 233 33.51 0.66 -20.44
CA TYR A 233 34.41 0.13 -21.47
C TYR A 233 34.13 0.77 -22.82
N SER A 234 35.19 0.95 -23.59
CA SER A 234 35.11 1.53 -24.94
C SER A 234 34.75 0.47 -25.98
N MET A 235 33.94 0.86 -26.95
CA MET A 235 33.52 0.09 -28.12
C MET A 235 33.80 0.90 -29.39
N PRO A 236 33.74 0.28 -30.60
CA PRO A 236 33.94 0.98 -31.86
C PRO A 236 33.10 2.26 -31.98
N GLY A 237 33.63 3.28 -32.65
CA GLY A 237 33.01 4.60 -32.78
C GLY A 237 33.22 5.51 -31.56
N ASP A 238 34.21 5.22 -30.72
CA ASP A 238 34.46 5.88 -29.43
C ASP A 238 33.24 5.81 -28.48
N GLU A 239 32.40 4.79 -28.63
CA GLU A 239 31.23 4.58 -27.77
C GLU A 239 31.67 4.09 -26.38
N ILE A 240 31.21 4.75 -25.32
CA ILE A 240 31.41 4.31 -23.94
C ILE A 240 30.18 3.53 -23.50
N MET A 241 30.38 2.25 -23.26
CA MET A 241 29.35 1.33 -22.81
C MET A 241 29.50 1.03 -21.33
N GLN A 242 28.38 0.71 -20.68
CA GLN A 242 28.33 0.41 -19.25
C GLN A 242 27.68 -0.94 -18.98
N LYS A 243 28.21 -1.67 -18.00
CA LYS A 243 27.58 -2.87 -17.43
C LYS A 243 27.56 -2.75 -15.90
N MET A 244 26.41 -3.05 -15.30
CA MET A 244 26.22 -2.98 -13.85
C MET A 244 26.34 -4.36 -13.19
N SER A 245 26.87 -4.41 -11.98
CA SER A 245 26.94 -5.62 -11.17
C SER A 245 25.62 -5.95 -10.49
N ASN A 246 25.59 -7.06 -9.76
CA ASN A 246 24.62 -7.26 -8.67
C ASN A 246 24.86 -6.24 -7.54
N THR A 247 23.84 -6.05 -6.69
CA THR A 247 23.93 -5.19 -5.50
C THR A 247 24.30 -6.00 -4.26
N ILE A 248 24.97 -5.35 -3.30
CA ILE A 248 25.24 -5.89 -1.98
C ILE A 248 24.88 -4.88 -0.89
N THR A 249 24.54 -5.39 0.29
CA THR A 249 24.41 -4.63 1.54
C THR A 249 25.46 -5.09 2.54
N ILE A 250 25.75 -4.22 3.51
CA ILE A 250 26.66 -4.50 4.63
C ILE A 250 25.86 -4.71 5.92
N ASN A 251 26.36 -5.60 6.77
CA ASN A 251 25.83 -5.77 8.12
C ASN A 251 26.69 -4.92 9.06
N LEU A 252 26.08 -3.99 9.79
CA LEU A 252 26.79 -3.09 10.70
C LEU A 252 26.45 -3.40 12.15
N ASN A 253 27.46 -3.45 13.01
CA ASN A 253 27.29 -3.39 14.46
C ASN A 253 27.55 -1.95 14.90
N TYR A 254 26.63 -1.38 15.67
CA TYR A 254 26.77 -0.03 16.20
C TYR A 254 26.04 0.08 17.54
N PRO A 255 26.60 0.82 18.50
CA PRO A 255 26.00 0.97 19.81
C PRO A 255 24.67 1.72 19.73
N SER A 256 23.86 1.45 20.75
CA SER A 256 22.62 2.16 21.03
C SER A 256 22.91 3.55 21.59
N GLU A 257 22.16 4.54 21.13
CA GLU A 257 22.20 5.91 21.64
C GLU A 257 20.87 6.30 22.29
N LYS A 258 19.76 5.68 21.87
CA LYS A 258 18.41 5.98 22.35
C LYS A 258 17.60 4.72 22.52
N ALA A 259 16.82 4.66 23.61
CA ALA A 259 15.77 3.67 23.81
C ALA A 259 14.40 4.30 23.56
N THR A 260 13.50 3.53 22.94
CA THR A 260 12.10 3.88 22.75
C THR A 260 11.25 2.84 23.46
N PHE A 261 10.34 3.29 24.33
CA PHE A 261 9.38 2.41 24.98
C PHE A 261 7.97 2.82 24.59
N SER A 262 7.19 1.86 24.09
CA SER A 262 5.90 2.12 23.45
C SER A 262 4.84 1.11 23.85
N LEU A 263 3.60 1.57 23.94
CA LEU A 263 2.42 0.73 24.10
C LEU A 263 1.91 0.32 22.70
N LEU A 264 1.80 -0.98 22.41
CA LEU A 264 1.39 -1.46 21.09
C LEU A 264 -0.13 -1.59 20.93
N ASN A 265 -0.89 -1.47 22.01
CA ASN A 265 -2.35 -1.61 22.01
C ASN A 265 -3.05 -0.37 21.47
N PRO A 266 -4.23 -0.52 20.82
CA PRO A 266 -5.10 0.61 20.54
C PRO A 266 -5.64 1.18 21.86
N GLU A 267 -5.44 2.48 22.09
CA GLU A 267 -6.05 3.19 23.20
C GLU A 267 -7.56 3.41 22.98
N PRO A 268 -8.38 3.44 24.05
CA PRO A 268 -8.04 3.28 25.48
C PRO A 268 -8.07 1.82 25.99
N VAL A 269 -7.14 1.48 26.89
CA VAL A 269 -7.06 0.16 27.55
C VAL A 269 -8.09 0.03 28.67
N LYS A 270 -8.82 -1.08 28.72
CA LYS A 270 -9.78 -1.40 29.81
C LYS A 270 -9.36 -2.64 30.61
N GLU A 271 -9.88 -2.75 31.83
CA GLU A 271 -9.71 -3.91 32.69
C GLU A 271 -10.13 -5.21 31.98
N GLY A 272 -9.27 -6.22 32.02
CA GLY A 272 -9.42 -7.49 31.30
C GLY A 272 -8.74 -7.54 29.93
N ASP A 273 -8.29 -6.41 29.37
CA ASP A 273 -7.57 -6.41 28.10
C ASP A 273 -6.19 -7.07 28.22
N ALA A 274 -5.69 -7.60 27.10
CA ALA A 274 -4.30 -7.99 26.98
C ALA A 274 -3.47 -6.79 26.49
N VAL A 275 -2.43 -6.40 27.23
CA VAL A 275 -1.54 -5.27 26.92
C VAL A 275 -0.15 -5.78 26.56
N THR A 276 0.44 -5.23 25.50
CA THR A 276 1.81 -5.46 25.07
C THR A 276 2.54 -4.13 24.95
N MET A 277 3.69 -4.05 25.62
CA MET A 277 4.60 -2.92 25.56
C MET A 277 5.92 -3.38 24.96
N LYS A 278 6.52 -2.54 24.12
CA LYS A 278 7.76 -2.88 23.41
C LYS A 278 8.80 -1.80 23.62
N CYS A 279 9.98 -2.26 24.01
CA CYS A 279 11.18 -1.49 24.18
C CYS A 279 12.17 -1.86 23.07
N GLU A 280 12.73 -0.86 22.40
CA GLU A 280 13.71 -1.02 21.32
C GLU A 280 14.77 0.06 21.46
N THR A 281 16.00 -0.25 21.07
CA THR A 281 17.03 0.77 20.89
C THR A 281 17.29 1.03 19.41
N ASP A 282 17.98 2.12 19.13
CA ASP A 282 18.47 2.43 17.79
C ASP A 282 19.84 1.78 17.49
N GLY A 283 20.30 0.84 18.30
CA GLY A 283 21.55 0.07 18.12
C GLY A 283 21.36 -1.25 17.39
N ASN A 284 22.46 -1.84 16.93
CA ASN A 284 22.49 -3.19 16.39
C ASN A 284 23.76 -3.93 16.86
N PRO A 285 23.65 -5.12 17.50
CA PRO A 285 22.41 -5.82 17.87
C PRO A 285 21.59 -5.10 18.94
N GLN A 286 20.34 -5.53 19.14
CA GLN A 286 19.52 -5.02 20.25
C GLN A 286 20.11 -5.54 21.59
N PRO A 287 20.28 -4.67 22.60
CA PRO A 287 20.77 -5.04 23.92
C PRO A 287 19.74 -5.83 24.74
N GLU A 288 20.15 -6.27 25.93
CA GLU A 288 19.21 -6.79 26.92
C GLU A 288 18.41 -5.65 27.58
N PHE A 289 17.17 -5.95 27.97
CA PHE A 289 16.23 -4.99 28.52
C PHE A 289 15.67 -5.45 29.87
N ASP A 290 15.73 -4.55 30.84
CA ASP A 290 15.09 -4.68 32.15
C ASP A 290 13.83 -3.82 32.21
N PHE A 291 12.78 -4.36 32.82
CA PHE A 291 11.51 -3.67 32.99
C PHE A 291 11.21 -3.43 34.46
N THR A 292 10.65 -2.26 34.76
CA THR A 292 10.08 -1.95 36.07
C THR A 292 8.66 -1.42 35.95
N HIS A 293 7.82 -1.71 36.94
CA HIS A 293 6.50 -1.11 37.16
C HIS A 293 6.51 -0.47 38.54
N ASP A 294 6.33 0.86 38.59
CA ASP A 294 6.42 1.67 39.82
C ASP A 294 7.66 1.28 40.67
N ASP A 295 8.83 1.29 40.00
CA ASP A 295 10.16 0.96 40.53
C ASP A 295 10.37 -0.51 40.99
N LYS A 296 9.44 -1.41 40.67
CA LYS A 296 9.59 -2.86 40.95
C LYS A 296 9.92 -3.64 39.69
N ALA A 297 10.95 -4.47 39.74
CA ALA A 297 11.36 -5.32 38.63
C ALA A 297 10.25 -6.28 38.19
N ILE A 298 10.05 -6.39 36.88
CA ILE A 298 9.09 -7.28 36.24
C ILE A 298 9.73 -7.97 35.03
N ASN A 299 9.22 -9.15 34.68
CA ASN A 299 9.82 -9.95 33.63
C ASN A 299 9.27 -9.58 32.24
N GLY A 300 10.16 -9.19 31.33
CA GLY A 300 9.92 -9.13 29.89
C GLY A 300 10.75 -10.17 29.15
N VAL A 301 10.49 -10.35 27.85
CA VAL A 301 11.26 -11.25 26.97
C VAL A 301 11.61 -10.50 25.69
N GLY A 302 12.90 -10.40 25.38
CA GLY A 302 13.38 -9.82 24.12
C GLY A 302 12.88 -8.40 23.86
N GLY A 303 12.89 -7.53 24.88
CA GLY A 303 12.38 -6.16 24.78
C GLY A 303 10.85 -6.05 24.78
N VAL A 304 10.11 -7.14 25.03
CA VAL A 304 8.64 -7.13 25.05
C VAL A 304 8.11 -7.51 26.43
N LEU A 305 7.20 -6.69 26.94
CA LEU A 305 6.42 -6.95 28.15
C LEU A 305 4.96 -7.18 27.77
N THR A 306 4.36 -8.30 28.25
CA THR A 306 2.97 -8.64 27.95
C THR A 306 2.17 -8.94 29.23
N LEU A 307 1.06 -8.22 29.41
CA LEU A 307 0.07 -8.42 30.46
C LEU A 307 -1.19 -9.04 29.82
N LYS A 308 -1.57 -10.26 30.18
CA LYS A 308 -2.65 -10.98 29.46
C LYS A 308 -4.07 -10.52 29.78
N SER A 309 -4.28 -10.00 30.99
CA SER A 309 -5.59 -9.57 31.50
C SER A 309 -5.33 -8.50 32.55
N VAL A 310 -5.22 -7.25 32.11
CA VAL A 310 -4.84 -6.14 32.97
C VAL A 310 -5.90 -5.87 34.02
N LYS A 311 -5.44 -5.54 35.23
CA LYS A 311 -6.27 -5.09 36.35
C LYS A 311 -6.07 -3.60 36.55
N ARG A 312 -7.02 -2.95 37.22
CA ARG A 312 -6.86 -1.54 37.61
C ARG A 312 -5.62 -1.26 38.47
N THR A 313 -5.07 -2.27 39.16
CA THR A 313 -3.82 -2.19 39.94
C THR A 313 -2.56 -2.24 39.08
N ASP A 314 -2.69 -2.61 37.81
CA ASP A 314 -1.59 -2.61 36.85
C ASP A 314 -1.43 -1.22 36.20
N ALA A 315 -2.30 -0.25 36.51
CA ALA A 315 -2.07 1.13 36.13
C ALA A 315 -0.84 1.69 36.86
N GLY A 316 -0.05 2.52 36.19
CA GLY A 316 1.18 3.06 36.76
C GLY A 316 2.24 3.37 35.72
N VAL A 317 3.44 3.70 36.18
CA VAL A 317 4.58 4.01 35.31
C VAL A 317 5.34 2.71 35.05
N TYR A 318 5.44 2.37 33.77
CA TYR A 318 6.31 1.31 33.30
C TYR A 318 7.57 1.94 32.73
N LYS A 319 8.74 1.46 33.17
CA LYS A 319 10.03 1.88 32.65
C LYS A 319 10.76 0.68 32.07
N CYS A 320 11.36 0.88 30.91
CA CYS A 320 12.34 -0.02 30.33
C CYS A 320 13.72 0.62 30.45
N THR A 321 14.73 -0.17 30.76
CA THR A 321 16.14 0.23 30.73
C THR A 321 16.92 -0.81 29.93
N ALA A 322 17.74 -0.36 28.98
CA ALA A 322 18.61 -1.21 28.20
C ALA A 322 20.07 -1.08 28.66
N THR A 323 20.84 -2.16 28.61
CA THR A 323 22.28 -2.13 28.91
C THR A 323 23.07 -2.47 27.66
N ASP A 324 23.77 -1.48 27.10
CA ASP A 324 24.65 -1.64 25.95
C ASP A 324 26.12 -1.54 26.39
N PHE A 325 26.87 -2.65 26.28
CA PHE A 325 28.26 -2.72 26.74
C PHE A 325 29.22 -1.87 25.89
N ASP A 326 28.84 -1.54 24.66
CA ASP A 326 29.64 -0.69 23.78
C ASP A 326 29.41 0.81 24.07
N ASN A 327 28.40 1.14 24.88
CA ASN A 327 28.07 2.51 25.27
C ASN A 327 27.43 2.60 26.67
N LEU A 328 28.22 2.26 27.69
CA LEU A 328 27.78 2.22 29.10
C LEU A 328 27.33 3.56 29.67
N ASP A 329 27.74 4.68 29.06
CA ASP A 329 27.43 6.03 29.53
C ASP A 329 26.06 6.54 29.02
N ALA A 330 25.43 5.85 28.07
CA ALA A 330 24.14 6.27 27.52
C ALA A 330 22.98 5.91 28.45
N ASP A 331 22.11 6.89 28.72
CA ASP A 331 20.82 6.63 29.37
C ASP A 331 19.85 6.03 28.35
N LEU A 332 19.88 4.71 28.23
CA LEU A 332 19.01 3.92 27.37
C LEU A 332 17.74 3.52 28.12
N SER A 333 17.02 4.49 28.66
CA SER A 333 15.75 4.24 29.34
C SER A 333 14.56 4.95 28.70
N GLY A 334 13.39 4.31 28.79
CA GLY A 334 12.12 4.84 28.30
C GLY A 334 11.02 4.54 29.29
N ALA A 335 10.09 5.47 29.50
CA ALA A 335 8.98 5.31 30.42
C ALA A 335 7.65 5.67 29.76
N ILE A 336 6.61 4.89 30.09
CA ILE A 336 5.23 5.14 29.68
C ILE A 336 4.31 4.98 30.89
N THR A 337 3.16 5.66 30.87
CA THR A 337 2.14 5.51 31.90
C THR A 337 0.98 4.68 31.36
N LEU A 338 0.75 3.49 31.92
CA LEU A 338 -0.41 2.67 31.58
C LEU A 338 -1.63 3.17 32.36
N ASN A 339 -2.66 3.60 31.62
CA ASN A 339 -3.96 3.93 32.18
C ASN A 339 -4.94 2.77 31.94
N VAL A 340 -5.41 2.13 33.01
CA VAL A 340 -6.39 1.04 32.91
C VAL A 340 -7.78 1.56 33.26
N ASN A 341 -8.67 1.54 32.26
CA ASN A 341 -10.04 2.02 32.44
C ASN A 341 -10.98 0.95 32.97
N TYR A 342 -11.85 1.33 33.89
CA TYR A 342 -12.81 0.40 34.51
C TYR A 342 -14.10 1.12 34.89
N ILE A 343 -15.16 0.32 35.05
CA ILE A 343 -16.44 0.75 35.60
C ILE A 343 -16.90 -0.30 36.61
N ASP A 344 -17.22 0.15 37.82
CA ASP A 344 -17.68 -0.73 38.89
C ASP A 344 -19.11 -1.21 38.62
N PRO A 345 -19.49 -2.39 39.16
CA PRO A 345 -20.87 -2.87 39.07
C PRO A 345 -21.88 -1.80 39.52
N VAL A 346 -22.97 -1.68 38.77
CA VAL A 346 -24.03 -0.72 39.06
C VAL A 346 -24.84 -1.23 40.26
N SER A 347 -25.09 -0.35 41.22
CA SER A 347 -25.93 -0.59 42.39
C SER A 347 -27.21 0.24 42.30
N VAL A 348 -28.36 -0.42 42.33
CA VAL A 348 -29.68 0.22 42.36
C VAL A 348 -30.21 0.22 43.79
N ILE A 349 -30.80 1.33 44.24
CA ILE A 349 -31.34 1.49 45.60
C ILE A 349 -32.76 2.06 45.51
N PRO A 350 -33.78 1.39 46.07
CA PRO A 350 -33.74 0.03 46.65
C PRO A 350 -33.45 -1.04 45.60
N ALA A 351 -32.74 -2.12 45.97
CA ALA A 351 -32.33 -3.18 45.05
C ALA A 351 -33.45 -4.22 44.83
N GLU A 352 -34.32 -4.40 45.81
CA GLU A 352 -35.41 -5.36 45.76
C GLU A 352 -36.54 -4.88 44.82
N PRO A 353 -37.28 -5.83 44.18
CA PRO A 353 -38.49 -5.50 43.44
C PRO A 353 -39.45 -4.66 44.27
N GLN A 354 -39.90 -3.53 43.72
CA GLN A 354 -40.80 -2.61 44.41
C GLN A 354 -42.25 -2.99 44.10
N VAL A 355 -43.08 -3.06 45.14
CA VAL A 355 -44.52 -3.29 45.04
C VAL A 355 -45.22 -2.10 45.68
N VAL A 356 -45.94 -1.32 44.87
CA VAL A 356 -46.59 -0.08 45.29
C VAL A 356 -48.06 -0.07 44.90
N MET A 357 -48.87 0.76 45.55
CA MET A 357 -50.27 0.96 45.17
C MET A 357 -50.40 1.98 44.03
N LEU A 358 -51.51 1.90 43.28
CA LEU A 358 -51.85 2.84 42.23
C LEU A 358 -51.87 4.27 42.79
N GLY A 359 -51.09 5.17 42.18
CA GLY A 359 -50.93 6.56 42.60
C GLY A 359 -49.77 6.81 43.57
N ASP A 360 -49.11 5.78 44.08
CA ASP A 360 -47.96 5.94 44.98
C ASP A 360 -46.73 6.51 44.25
N LYS A 361 -45.86 7.19 45.00
CA LYS A 361 -44.55 7.62 44.52
C LYS A 361 -43.54 6.47 44.63
N VAL A 362 -42.74 6.25 43.58
CA VAL A 362 -41.57 5.36 43.62
C VAL A 362 -40.32 6.10 43.15
N GLU A 363 -39.19 5.81 43.78
CA GLU A 363 -37.90 6.43 43.47
C GLU A 363 -36.77 5.41 43.56
N TRP A 364 -35.90 5.40 42.55
CA TRP A 364 -34.66 4.63 42.55
C TRP A 364 -33.45 5.53 42.37
N GLN A 365 -32.36 5.19 43.06
CA GLN A 365 -31.04 5.75 42.85
C GLN A 365 -30.12 4.70 42.22
N CYS A 366 -29.35 5.13 41.23
CA CYS A 366 -28.34 4.34 40.56
C CYS A 366 -26.95 4.89 40.92
N LYS A 367 -26.12 4.03 41.53
CA LYS A 367 -24.78 4.37 42.01
C LYS A 367 -23.74 3.45 41.39
N THR A 368 -22.66 4.03 40.92
CA THR A 368 -21.49 3.33 40.34
C THR A 368 -20.28 4.26 40.42
N LYS A 369 -19.10 3.70 40.22
CA LYS A 369 -17.83 4.44 40.10
C LYS A 369 -17.13 3.98 38.83
N GLY A 370 -16.28 4.82 38.27
CA GLY A 370 -15.45 4.46 37.13
C GLY A 370 -14.10 5.15 37.21
N SER A 371 -13.15 4.70 36.40
CA SER A 371 -11.81 5.30 36.27
C SER A 371 -11.84 6.72 35.73
N ALA A 372 -12.89 7.08 34.98
CA ALA A 372 -13.08 8.37 34.35
C ALA A 372 -14.53 8.86 34.54
N THR A 373 -14.83 10.04 33.98
CA THR A 373 -16.19 10.56 33.92
C THR A 373 -17.11 9.57 33.21
N HIS A 374 -18.19 9.18 33.89
CA HIS A 374 -19.17 8.22 33.40
C HIS A 374 -20.55 8.86 33.33
N THR A 375 -21.40 8.32 32.46
CA THR A 375 -22.80 8.71 32.31
C THR A 375 -23.70 7.66 32.94
N VAL A 376 -24.81 8.08 33.53
CA VAL A 376 -25.82 7.18 34.12
C VAL A 376 -27.17 7.45 33.46
N GLN A 377 -27.87 6.39 33.03
CA GLN A 377 -29.18 6.51 32.40
C GLN A 377 -30.13 5.43 32.87
N TRP A 378 -31.36 5.82 33.17
CA TRP A 378 -32.48 4.92 33.44
C TRP A 378 -33.27 4.67 32.17
N LYS A 379 -33.57 3.40 31.92
CA LYS A 379 -34.32 2.94 30.74
C LYS A 379 -35.45 1.99 31.12
N LYS A 380 -36.51 2.03 30.32
CA LYS A 380 -37.57 1.00 30.29
C LYS A 380 -37.75 0.57 28.84
N GLY A 381 -37.39 -0.67 28.52
CA GLY A 381 -37.24 -1.08 27.12
C GLY A 381 -36.19 -0.22 26.40
N SER A 382 -36.57 0.39 25.28
CA SER A 382 -35.69 1.30 24.51
C SER A 382 -35.77 2.77 24.94
N GLU A 383 -36.74 3.14 25.78
CA GLU A 383 -36.98 4.53 26.17
C GLU A 383 -36.04 4.95 27.30
N VAL A 384 -35.42 6.13 27.15
CA VAL A 384 -34.61 6.77 28.20
C VAL A 384 -35.50 7.65 29.06
N LEU A 385 -35.64 7.30 30.33
CA LEU A 385 -36.54 7.97 31.27
C LEU A 385 -35.84 9.04 32.12
N SER A 386 -34.56 8.84 32.41
CA SER A 386 -33.74 9.79 33.17
C SER A 386 -32.29 9.65 32.78
N GLN A 387 -31.60 10.79 32.64
CA GLN A 387 -30.13 10.85 32.51
C GLN A 387 -29.46 11.29 33.82
N SER A 388 -30.26 11.44 34.88
CA SER A 388 -29.76 11.60 36.23
C SER A 388 -29.63 10.23 36.89
N GLY A 389 -28.76 10.10 37.89
CA GLY A 389 -28.66 8.87 38.68
C GLY A 389 -29.97 8.49 39.38
N THR A 390 -30.97 9.38 39.42
CA THR A 390 -32.26 9.14 40.07
C THR A 390 -33.39 9.01 39.04
N LEU A 391 -34.28 8.06 39.28
CA LEU A 391 -35.56 7.94 38.59
C LEU A 391 -36.68 8.08 39.62
N SER A 392 -37.62 8.99 39.38
CA SER A 392 -38.74 9.26 40.30
C SER A 392 -40.05 9.27 39.53
N ILE A 393 -40.99 8.43 39.93
CA ILE A 393 -42.35 8.37 39.38
C ILE A 393 -43.27 8.90 40.48
N GLN A 394 -43.91 10.05 40.25
CA GLN A 394 -44.70 10.72 41.29
C GLN A 394 -46.04 10.03 41.58
N ALA A 395 -46.66 9.43 40.56
CA ALA A 395 -47.91 8.69 40.69
C ALA A 395 -47.84 7.44 39.80
N ALA A 396 -47.65 6.28 40.43
CA ALA A 396 -47.52 5.02 39.73
C ALA A 396 -48.83 4.61 39.05
N SER A 397 -48.74 4.28 37.76
CA SER A 397 -49.82 3.71 36.95
C SER A 397 -49.50 2.27 36.54
N TYR A 398 -50.50 1.52 36.07
CA TYR A 398 -50.27 0.16 35.57
C TYR A 398 -49.29 0.09 34.39
N GLU A 399 -49.20 1.16 33.60
CA GLU A 399 -48.25 1.27 32.49
C GLU A 399 -46.81 1.47 32.99
N ASN A 400 -46.62 1.93 34.22
CA ASN A 400 -45.31 2.00 34.86
C ASN A 400 -44.82 0.63 35.34
N ALA A 401 -45.69 -0.36 35.55
CA ALA A 401 -45.24 -1.70 35.94
C ALA A 401 -44.28 -2.34 34.90
N GLY A 402 -43.30 -3.11 35.37
CA GLY A 402 -42.30 -3.78 34.53
C GLY A 402 -40.86 -3.55 34.99
N GLU A 403 -39.91 -3.95 34.16
CA GLU A 403 -38.48 -3.87 34.43
C GLU A 403 -37.90 -2.50 34.02
N TYR A 404 -37.08 -1.96 34.91
CA TYR A 404 -36.30 -0.75 34.73
C TYR A 404 -34.82 -1.09 34.79
N VAL A 405 -34.03 -0.59 33.85
CA VAL A 405 -32.59 -0.85 33.77
C VAL A 405 -31.85 0.46 33.95
N CYS A 406 -30.93 0.51 34.90
CA CYS A 406 -29.92 1.56 34.96
C CYS A 406 -28.68 1.11 34.18
N VAL A 407 -28.24 1.92 33.23
CA VAL A 407 -27.04 1.71 32.44
C VAL A 407 -26.04 2.82 32.75
N SER A 408 -24.83 2.42 33.10
CA SER A 408 -23.68 3.30 33.25
C SER A 408 -22.64 3.01 32.18
N ALA A 409 -22.01 4.05 31.65
CA ALA A 409 -21.03 3.94 30.58
C ALA A 409 -19.92 4.97 30.75
N VAL A 410 -18.71 4.65 30.29
CA VAL A 410 -17.59 5.59 30.19
C VAL A 410 -17.47 6.03 28.72
N PRO A 411 -17.96 7.20 28.31
CA PRO A 411 -18.05 7.56 26.89
C PRO A 411 -16.70 7.66 26.18
N SER A 412 -15.62 7.97 26.91
CA SER A 412 -14.26 7.99 26.36
C SER A 412 -13.71 6.60 26.04
N VAL A 413 -14.35 5.52 26.52
CA VAL A 413 -13.87 4.13 26.38
C VAL A 413 -14.97 3.27 25.74
N PRO A 414 -14.85 2.96 24.43
CA PRO A 414 -15.85 2.18 23.72
C PRO A 414 -16.15 0.83 24.37
N GLY A 415 -17.43 0.56 24.59
CA GLY A 415 -17.91 -0.70 25.15
C GLY A 415 -17.69 -0.90 26.65
N LEU A 416 -17.16 0.10 27.36
CA LEU A 416 -17.04 0.03 28.83
C LEU A 416 -18.35 0.47 29.49
N THR A 417 -19.22 -0.52 29.72
CA THR A 417 -20.57 -0.32 30.28
C THR A 417 -20.88 -1.31 31.38
N ALA A 418 -21.64 -0.88 32.38
CA ALA A 418 -22.23 -1.74 33.41
C ALA A 418 -23.71 -1.41 33.57
N MET A 419 -24.51 -2.39 33.98
CA MET A 419 -25.95 -2.22 34.14
C MET A 419 -26.51 -3.06 35.28
N ALA A 420 -27.63 -2.62 35.83
CA ALA A 420 -28.43 -3.35 36.81
C ALA A 420 -29.92 -3.07 36.56
N SER A 421 -30.77 -4.03 36.88
CA SER A 421 -32.21 -3.92 36.70
C SER A 421 -33.00 -4.08 37.99
N VAL A 422 -34.20 -3.50 38.01
CA VAL A 422 -35.17 -3.58 39.11
C VAL A 422 -36.58 -3.66 38.52
N THR A 423 -37.49 -4.36 39.21
CA THR A 423 -38.87 -4.55 38.75
C THR A 423 -39.84 -3.75 39.61
N LEU A 424 -40.81 -3.09 38.96
CA LEU A 424 -41.94 -2.42 39.61
C LEU A 424 -43.23 -3.21 39.39
N THR A 425 -43.94 -3.49 40.47
CA THR A 425 -45.32 -3.99 40.45
C THR A 425 -46.26 -2.94 41.02
N VAL A 426 -47.32 -2.61 40.29
CA VAL A 426 -48.32 -1.63 40.72
C VAL A 426 -49.64 -2.34 41.00
N LYS A 427 -50.07 -2.33 42.26
CA LYS A 427 -51.32 -2.94 42.74
C LYS A 427 -52.44 -1.91 42.82
N GLY A 428 -53.69 -2.31 42.61
CA GLY A 428 -54.83 -1.41 42.82
C GLY A 428 -56.12 -1.92 42.22
N LYS A 429 -57.19 -1.11 42.34
CA LYS A 429 -58.49 -1.41 41.72
C LYS A 429 -58.39 -1.35 40.19
N PRO A 430 -59.22 -2.10 39.46
CA PRO A 430 -59.14 -2.12 38.01
C PRO A 430 -59.46 -0.75 37.40
N MET A 431 -58.88 -0.46 36.24
CA MET A 431 -59.13 0.76 35.46
C MET A 431 -59.55 0.36 34.05
N ILE A 432 -60.84 0.56 33.73
CA ILE A 432 -61.40 0.31 32.40
C ILE A 432 -60.96 1.44 31.46
N GLU A 433 -60.47 1.08 30.28
CA GLU A 433 -60.18 2.04 29.21
C GLU A 433 -61.46 2.64 28.64
N THR A 434 -61.36 3.82 28.01
CA THR A 434 -62.52 4.46 27.41
C THR A 434 -63.26 3.51 26.46
N PRO A 435 -64.56 3.28 26.69
CA PRO A 435 -65.33 2.26 25.99
C PRO A 435 -65.55 2.66 24.53
N ALA A 436 -65.40 1.72 23.60
CA ALA A 436 -65.83 1.91 22.23
C ALA A 436 -67.36 1.79 22.13
N VAL A 437 -67.98 2.61 21.28
CA VAL A 437 -69.42 2.52 20.99
C VAL A 437 -69.68 1.28 20.14
N GLY A 438 -70.69 0.50 20.51
CA GLY A 438 -71.18 -0.59 19.65
C GLY A 438 -72.09 -0.02 18.56
N GLU A 439 -71.87 -0.43 17.31
CA GLU A 439 -72.73 -0.05 16.19
C GLU A 439 -73.41 -1.28 15.58
N VAL A 440 -74.71 -1.18 15.31
CA VAL A 440 -75.53 -2.21 14.66
C VAL A 440 -76.28 -1.65 13.47
N THR A 441 -76.62 -2.45 12.47
CA THR A 441 -77.32 -1.94 11.27
C THR A 441 -78.83 -1.86 11.46
N LYS A 442 -79.38 -2.77 12.27
CA LYS A 442 -80.78 -2.78 12.68
C LYS A 442 -80.90 -3.34 14.10
N GLU A 443 -82.05 -3.08 14.71
CA GLU A 443 -82.47 -3.76 15.92
C GLU A 443 -82.50 -5.28 15.71
N GLY A 444 -82.08 -6.04 16.72
CA GLY A 444 -81.97 -7.50 16.65
C GLY A 444 -80.67 -8.02 16.03
N ASP A 445 -79.76 -7.16 15.56
CA ASP A 445 -78.42 -7.58 15.15
C ASP A 445 -77.56 -7.96 16.38
N MET A 446 -76.62 -8.88 16.17
CA MET A 446 -75.62 -9.23 17.19
C MET A 446 -74.52 -8.17 17.25
N VAL A 447 -74.25 -7.63 18.43
CA VAL A 447 -73.16 -6.69 18.71
C VAL A 447 -72.13 -7.34 19.61
N THR A 448 -70.85 -7.18 19.28
CA THR A 448 -69.73 -7.58 20.15
C THR A 448 -69.08 -6.34 20.75
N LEU A 449 -69.10 -6.24 22.07
CA LEU A 449 -68.49 -5.16 22.84
C LEU A 449 -67.22 -5.67 23.52
N LYS A 450 -66.17 -4.83 23.56
CA LYS A 450 -64.89 -5.15 24.19
C LYS A 450 -64.62 -4.20 25.36
N CYS A 451 -64.44 -4.75 26.55
CA CYS A 451 -64.08 -4.04 27.76
C CYS A 451 -62.64 -4.41 28.13
N SER A 452 -61.72 -3.47 27.89
CA SER A 452 -60.31 -3.58 28.24
C SER A 452 -60.09 -2.90 29.59
N ALA A 453 -59.49 -3.60 30.56
CA ALA A 453 -59.12 -3.03 31.84
C ALA A 453 -57.70 -3.39 32.25
N TYR A 454 -57.00 -2.41 32.81
CA TYR A 454 -55.78 -2.62 33.59
C TYR A 454 -56.14 -3.04 35.01
N GLY A 455 -55.28 -3.79 35.67
CA GLY A 455 -55.45 -4.13 37.07
C GLY A 455 -54.50 -5.22 37.53
N PHE A 456 -53.96 -5.08 38.74
CA PHE A 456 -53.19 -6.13 39.39
C PHE A 456 -53.61 -6.26 40.86
N PRO A 457 -54.03 -7.45 41.34
CA PRO A 457 -54.20 -8.70 40.56
C PRO A 457 -55.19 -8.56 39.40
N ALA A 458 -55.07 -9.47 38.43
CA ALA A 458 -55.84 -9.44 37.18
C ALA A 458 -57.35 -9.35 37.46
N PRO A 459 -58.07 -8.41 36.84
CA PRO A 459 -59.49 -8.21 37.11
C PRO A 459 -60.38 -9.33 36.56
N GLN A 460 -61.45 -9.62 37.29
CA GLN A 460 -62.58 -10.44 36.86
C GLN A 460 -63.69 -9.56 36.30
N PHE A 461 -64.34 -10.00 35.23
CA PHE A 461 -65.34 -9.22 34.51
C PHE A 461 -66.76 -9.76 34.71
N THR A 462 -67.74 -8.87 34.68
CA THR A 462 -69.17 -9.21 34.70
C THR A 462 -69.94 -8.25 33.80
N TRP A 463 -70.77 -8.79 32.91
CA TRP A 463 -71.58 -8.01 31.97
C TRP A 463 -73.06 -8.00 32.35
N LYS A 464 -73.70 -6.83 32.21
CA LYS A 464 -75.14 -6.65 32.41
C LYS A 464 -75.75 -5.80 31.27
N PRO A 465 -76.70 -6.34 30.48
CA PRO A 465 -77.17 -7.74 30.49
C PRO A 465 -76.07 -8.73 30.05
N SER A 466 -76.17 -9.99 30.49
CA SER A 466 -75.19 -11.05 30.19
C SER A 466 -75.37 -11.58 28.76
N GLY A 467 -74.30 -12.14 28.18
CA GLY A 467 -74.31 -12.66 26.80
C GLY A 467 -73.28 -13.76 26.59
N LYS A 468 -72.82 -13.95 25.35
CA LYS A 468 -71.70 -14.85 25.07
C LYS A 468 -70.38 -14.14 25.39
N GLU A 469 -69.74 -14.54 26.48
CA GLU A 469 -68.55 -13.88 27.02
C GLU A 469 -67.25 -14.63 26.69
N SER A 470 -66.16 -13.88 26.51
CA SER A 470 -64.80 -14.42 26.35
C SER A 470 -63.79 -13.46 26.97
N VAL A 471 -62.73 -13.99 27.59
CA VAL A 471 -61.66 -13.18 28.19
C VAL A 471 -60.32 -13.53 27.52
N SER A 472 -59.59 -12.51 27.11
CA SER A 472 -58.21 -12.59 26.64
C SER A 472 -57.30 -11.69 27.47
N VAL A 473 -56.01 -12.02 27.53
CA VAL A 473 -54.98 -11.18 28.14
C VAL A 473 -54.14 -10.59 27.02
N GLU A 474 -54.09 -9.26 26.94
CA GLU A 474 -53.39 -8.50 25.89
C GLU A 474 -52.34 -7.58 26.56
N GLY A 475 -51.10 -8.05 26.64
CA GLY A 475 -50.03 -7.33 27.34
C GLY A 475 -50.30 -7.20 28.84
N SER A 476 -50.34 -5.97 29.37
CA SER A 476 -50.69 -5.67 30.77
C SER A 476 -52.20 -5.50 31.02
N LYS A 477 -53.03 -5.73 29.99
CA LYS A 477 -54.49 -5.56 30.05
C LYS A 477 -55.20 -6.90 30.00
N VAL A 478 -56.37 -6.94 30.63
CA VAL A 478 -57.32 -8.03 30.47
C VAL A 478 -58.50 -7.48 29.66
N VAL A 479 -58.84 -8.16 28.57
CA VAL A 479 -59.90 -7.77 27.65
C VAL A 479 -61.02 -8.79 27.75
N SER A 480 -62.17 -8.36 28.25
CA SER A 480 -63.40 -9.14 28.20
C SER A 480 -64.23 -8.70 27.01
N SER A 481 -64.78 -9.64 26.26
CA SER A 481 -65.71 -9.37 25.16
C SER A 481 -67.05 -10.02 25.45
N VAL A 482 -68.15 -9.31 25.19
CA VAL A 482 -69.51 -9.86 25.25
C VAL A 482 -70.18 -9.72 23.89
N THR A 483 -70.86 -10.78 23.44
CA THR A 483 -71.70 -10.73 22.25
C THR A 483 -73.16 -10.97 22.64
N LEU A 484 -74.04 -10.05 22.29
CA LEU A 484 -75.48 -10.08 22.59
C LEU A 484 -76.29 -9.41 21.48
N GLU A 485 -77.61 -9.60 21.51
CA GLU A 485 -78.55 -8.98 20.57
C GLU A 485 -78.87 -7.53 20.97
N ALA A 486 -78.91 -6.62 19.98
CA ALA A 486 -79.25 -5.21 20.20
C ALA A 486 -80.77 -5.01 20.31
N THR A 487 -81.32 -5.32 21.48
CA THR A 487 -82.74 -5.06 21.82
C THR A 487 -83.00 -3.57 22.11
N PRO A 488 -84.26 -3.11 22.16
CA PRO A 488 -84.60 -1.73 22.55
C PRO A 488 -83.99 -1.31 23.88
N GLU A 489 -83.97 -2.21 24.87
CA GLU A 489 -83.40 -1.95 26.19
C GLU A 489 -81.88 -1.80 26.13
N VAL A 490 -81.20 -2.66 25.36
CA VAL A 490 -79.74 -2.59 25.17
C VAL A 490 -79.33 -1.31 24.44
N MET A 491 -80.08 -0.88 23.44
CA MET A 491 -79.81 0.37 22.71
C MET A 491 -80.14 1.62 23.54
N LYS A 492 -81.09 1.54 24.47
CA LYS A 492 -81.50 2.66 25.34
C LYS A 492 -80.61 2.80 26.58
N ASP A 493 -80.41 1.71 27.33
CA ASP A 493 -79.75 1.72 28.64
C ASP A 493 -78.25 1.34 28.54
N GLY A 494 -77.84 0.76 27.41
CA GLY A 494 -76.47 0.31 27.17
C GLY A 494 -76.13 -1.00 27.87
N VAL A 495 -74.89 -1.45 27.68
CA VAL A 495 -74.35 -2.67 28.30
C VAL A 495 -73.29 -2.28 29.31
N LYS A 496 -73.52 -2.62 30.58
CA LYS A 496 -72.59 -2.34 31.67
C LYS A 496 -71.55 -3.45 31.80
N CYS A 497 -70.28 -3.09 31.65
CA CYS A 497 -69.13 -3.92 32.03
C CYS A 497 -68.70 -3.54 33.46
N GLU A 498 -68.57 -4.51 34.35
CA GLU A 498 -67.95 -4.34 35.66
C GLU A 498 -66.67 -5.19 35.75
N ALA A 499 -65.56 -4.55 36.14
CA ALA A 499 -64.27 -5.19 36.35
C ALA A 499 -63.89 -5.09 37.84
N SER A 500 -63.50 -6.20 38.46
CA SER A 500 -63.26 -6.28 39.91
C SER A 500 -62.02 -7.10 40.29
N ASN A 501 -61.33 -6.70 41.35
CA ASN A 501 -60.27 -7.47 41.99
C ASN A 501 -60.29 -7.24 43.52
N GLU A 502 -59.28 -7.75 44.24
CA GLU A 502 -59.19 -7.64 45.71
C GLU A 502 -59.09 -6.19 46.23
N HIS A 503 -58.77 -5.22 45.36
CA HIS A 503 -58.63 -3.82 45.72
C HIS A 503 -59.85 -2.95 45.35
N GLY A 504 -60.86 -3.53 44.69
CA GLY A 504 -62.14 -2.87 44.41
C GLY A 504 -62.71 -3.21 43.03
N SER A 505 -63.79 -2.50 42.66
CA SER A 505 -64.41 -2.62 41.34
C SER A 505 -64.53 -1.27 40.63
N THR A 506 -64.62 -1.33 39.31
CA THR A 506 -64.96 -0.23 38.43
C THR A 506 -65.95 -0.72 37.39
N SER A 507 -66.78 0.18 36.86
CA SER A 507 -67.76 -0.20 35.86
C SER A 507 -68.01 0.89 34.86
N GLN A 508 -68.25 0.50 33.61
CA GLN A 508 -68.50 1.41 32.52
C GLN A 508 -69.65 0.91 31.64
N THR A 509 -70.52 1.82 31.22
CA THR A 509 -71.63 1.52 30.30
C THR A 509 -71.20 1.79 28.86
N PHE A 510 -71.41 0.79 28.00
CA PHE A 510 -71.17 0.82 26.57
C PHE A 510 -72.49 1.12 25.86
N LEU A 511 -72.51 2.19 25.07
CA LEU A 511 -73.69 2.54 24.29
C LEU A 511 -73.72 1.72 22.99
N VAL A 512 -74.92 1.29 22.59
CA VAL A 512 -75.17 0.60 21.32
C VAL A 512 -76.05 1.51 20.47
N SER A 513 -75.62 1.81 19.26
CA SER A 513 -76.32 2.74 18.37
C SER A 513 -76.46 2.19 16.95
N LEU A 514 -77.43 2.69 16.20
CA LEU A 514 -77.59 2.33 14.79
C LEU A 514 -76.50 3.00 13.95
N LYS A 515 -75.79 2.21 13.16
CA LYS A 515 -74.87 2.69 12.15
C LYS A 515 -75.68 3.51 11.13
N ARG A 516 -75.41 4.81 11.04
CA ARG A 516 -76.11 5.67 10.08
C ARG A 516 -75.89 5.16 8.66
N ALA A 517 -76.96 4.81 7.98
CA ALA A 517 -76.94 4.61 6.53
C ALA A 517 -76.67 5.98 5.88
N ILE A 518 -75.56 6.09 5.14
CA ILE A 518 -75.41 7.18 4.17
C ILE A 518 -76.43 6.88 3.07
N ASP A 519 -77.57 7.56 3.11
CA ASP A 519 -78.65 7.40 2.16
C ASP A 519 -78.22 8.03 0.82
N ASN A 520 -77.95 7.18 -0.17
CA ASN A 520 -77.67 7.58 -1.55
C ASN A 520 -78.95 7.41 -2.37
N SER A 521 -79.69 8.50 -2.58
CA SER A 521 -80.61 8.67 -3.72
C SER A 521 -80.77 10.17 -3.99
N ALA A 522 -80.86 10.70 -5.21
CA ALA A 522 -80.46 10.30 -6.56
C ALA A 522 -80.58 11.61 -7.37
N ASP A 523 -79.61 11.96 -8.22
CA ASP A 523 -79.87 12.22 -9.65
C ASP A 523 -78.57 12.39 -10.45
N ARG A 524 -78.58 11.87 -11.67
CA ARG A 524 -77.47 11.90 -12.64
C ARG A 524 -77.62 13.11 -13.57
N ALA A 525 -76.61 13.99 -13.59
CA ALA A 525 -76.03 14.52 -14.82
C ALA A 525 -74.62 15.10 -14.51
N ASP A 526 -73.66 14.64 -15.30
CA ASP A 526 -72.22 14.90 -15.31
C ASP A 526 -71.87 16.41 -15.33
N PRO A 527 -70.77 16.85 -14.67
CA PRO A 527 -69.48 16.68 -15.34
C PRO A 527 -68.43 16.00 -14.46
N GLN A 528 -67.67 15.14 -15.13
CA GLN A 528 -66.47 14.45 -14.70
C GLN A 528 -65.61 15.31 -13.75
N GLN A 529 -65.56 14.92 -12.48
CA GLN A 529 -64.45 15.28 -11.60
C GLN A 529 -63.85 13.97 -11.08
N GLY A 530 -62.83 13.52 -11.82
CA GLY A 530 -62.09 12.30 -11.56
C GLY A 530 -61.57 12.24 -10.12
N GLY A 531 -61.58 11.01 -9.60
CA GLY A 531 -61.07 10.68 -8.28
C GLY A 531 -59.72 11.32 -8.02
N SER A 532 -59.53 11.76 -6.77
CA SER A 532 -58.24 12.22 -6.28
C SER A 532 -57.31 11.02 -6.09
N SER A 533 -56.92 10.45 -7.24
CA SER A 533 -55.61 9.85 -7.47
C SER A 533 -54.51 10.84 -7.09
N GLY A 534 -54.80 12.14 -6.95
CA GLY A 534 -53.88 13.18 -6.51
C GLY A 534 -53.32 13.03 -5.10
N VAL A 535 -54.03 12.47 -4.12
CA VAL A 535 -53.45 12.33 -2.75
C VAL A 535 -52.53 11.10 -2.66
N VAL A 536 -52.91 9.98 -3.29
CA VAL A 536 -52.04 8.79 -3.35
C VAL A 536 -50.86 9.03 -4.29
N ILE A 537 -51.07 9.71 -5.43
CA ILE A 537 -49.98 10.16 -6.29
C ILE A 537 -49.13 11.21 -5.58
N ALA A 538 -49.68 12.16 -4.81
CA ALA A 538 -48.86 13.12 -4.06
C ALA A 538 -48.02 12.44 -2.97
N VAL A 539 -48.55 11.43 -2.28
CA VAL A 539 -47.79 10.66 -1.28
C VAL A 539 -46.74 9.79 -1.97
N VAL A 540 -47.07 9.11 -3.06
CA VAL A 540 -46.11 8.30 -3.82
C VAL A 540 -45.05 9.17 -4.49
N VAL A 541 -45.41 10.34 -5.01
CA VAL A 541 -44.48 11.32 -5.59
C VAL A 541 -43.64 11.97 -4.50
N CYS A 542 -44.18 12.27 -3.31
CA CYS A 542 -43.40 12.74 -2.17
C CYS A 542 -42.42 11.67 -1.68
N VAL A 543 -42.83 10.40 -1.61
CA VAL A 543 -41.96 9.28 -1.23
C VAL A 543 -40.89 9.04 -2.31
N LEU A 544 -41.23 9.10 -3.59
CA LEU A 544 -40.27 8.97 -4.70
C LEU A 544 -39.30 10.17 -4.76
N LEU A 545 -39.77 11.39 -4.48
CA LEU A 545 -38.93 12.58 -4.40
C LEU A 545 -37.99 12.51 -3.19
N LEU A 546 -38.46 12.00 -2.05
CA LEU A 546 -37.61 11.77 -0.87
C LEU A 546 -36.56 10.69 -1.14
N LEU A 547 -36.92 9.60 -1.82
CA LEU A 547 -35.97 8.56 -2.22
C LEU A 547 -34.96 9.07 -3.25
N LEU A 548 -35.38 9.91 -4.21
CA LEU A 548 -34.48 10.58 -5.14
C LEU A 548 -33.55 11.56 -4.41
N LEU A 549 -34.04 12.30 -3.42
CA LEU A 549 -33.22 13.21 -2.59
C LEU A 549 -32.19 12.44 -1.78
N VAL A 550 -32.57 11.32 -1.16
CA VAL A 550 -31.65 10.44 -0.44
C VAL A 550 -30.62 9.83 -1.40
N ALA A 551 -31.03 9.42 -2.60
CA ALA A 551 -30.11 8.95 -3.64
C ALA A 551 -29.17 10.06 -4.12
N LEU A 552 -29.65 11.29 -4.30
CA LEU A 552 -28.84 12.45 -4.70
C LEU A 552 -27.84 12.82 -3.60
N ILE A 553 -28.25 12.83 -2.33
CA ILE A 553 -27.37 13.03 -1.17
C ILE A 553 -26.34 11.89 -1.08
N TYR A 554 -26.75 10.65 -1.32
CA TYR A 554 -25.85 9.50 -1.39
C TYR A 554 -24.84 9.63 -2.54
N PHE A 555 -25.26 10.05 -3.73
CA PHE A 555 -24.38 10.29 -4.88
C PHE A 555 -23.49 11.52 -4.71
N LEU A 556 -23.94 12.58 -4.02
CA LEU A 556 -23.13 13.74 -3.66
C LEU A 556 -22.09 13.38 -2.58
N ASN A 557 -22.47 12.57 -1.59
CA ASN A 557 -21.55 12.02 -0.59
C ASN A 557 -20.61 10.95 -1.15
N LYS A 558 -20.98 10.30 -2.26
CA LYS A 558 -20.10 9.39 -2.99
C LYS A 558 -19.19 10.14 -3.98
N LYS A 559 -19.63 11.27 -4.54
CA LYS A 559 -18.81 12.16 -5.39
C LYS A 559 -17.88 13.08 -4.59
N SER A 560 -18.10 13.26 -3.28
CA SER A 560 -17.11 13.90 -2.39
C SER A 560 -15.95 12.98 -2.01
N LYS A 561 -15.95 11.72 -2.48
CA LYS A 561 -14.80 10.81 -2.40
C LYS A 561 -14.51 10.21 -3.78
N LEU A 562 -13.78 10.94 -4.62
CA LEU A 562 -12.72 10.40 -5.50
C LEU A 562 -11.78 11.56 -5.92
N PRO A 563 -10.47 11.30 -6.07
CA PRO A 563 -9.42 12.31 -6.14
C PRO A 563 -9.34 12.92 -7.55
N CYS A 564 -9.21 14.24 -7.61
CA CYS A 564 -8.76 14.92 -8.84
C CYS A 564 -7.24 14.82 -8.96
N GLY A 565 -6.75 14.36 -10.10
CA GLY A 565 -5.42 14.74 -10.57
C GLY A 565 -4.71 13.79 -11.52
N LYS A 566 -5.05 13.80 -12.81
CA LYS A 566 -4.09 14.13 -13.91
C LYS A 566 -4.79 14.19 -15.27
N LYS A 567 -4.61 15.33 -15.95
CA LYS A 567 -4.97 15.61 -17.35
C LYS A 567 -4.00 14.87 -18.28
N GLY A 568 -4.52 14.09 -19.21
CA GLY A 568 -3.82 13.63 -20.42
C GLY A 568 -4.41 14.30 -21.67
N LYS A 569 -3.55 14.84 -22.53
CA LYS A 569 -3.86 15.44 -23.84
C LYS A 569 -4.15 14.36 -24.90
N LYS A 570 -5.03 14.73 -25.86
CA LYS A 570 -5.12 14.38 -27.30
C LYS A 570 -4.64 12.99 -27.77
N GLU A 571 -5.51 12.28 -28.50
CA GLU A 571 -5.42 12.13 -29.97
C GLU A 571 -6.68 11.50 -30.58
N MET A 572 -6.93 11.82 -31.86
CA MET A 572 -8.02 11.32 -32.70
C MET A 572 -7.54 10.09 -33.50
N ALA A 573 -8.40 9.07 -33.70
CA ALA A 573 -8.62 8.40 -34.99
C ALA A 573 -9.67 7.26 -34.90
N SER A 574 -10.72 7.39 -35.72
CA SER A 574 -11.32 6.39 -36.63
C SER A 574 -11.19 4.88 -36.36
N GLY A 575 -12.33 4.17 -36.40
CA GLY A 575 -12.39 2.73 -36.72
C GLY A 575 -13.76 2.06 -36.48
N GLU A 576 -14.42 1.64 -37.55
CA GLU A 576 -15.73 1.00 -37.66
C GLU A 576 -15.76 -0.52 -37.32
N VAL A 577 -16.93 -0.98 -36.81
CA VAL A 577 -17.68 -2.22 -37.14
C VAL A 577 -17.29 -3.61 -36.56
N ASN A 578 -18.29 -4.17 -35.82
CA ASN A 578 -18.77 -5.56 -35.58
C ASN A 578 -17.81 -6.74 -35.33
N THR A 579 -18.09 -7.54 -34.28
CA THR A 579 -19.04 -8.68 -34.32
C THR A 579 -19.24 -9.32 -32.95
N ASP A 580 -20.46 -9.79 -32.71
CA ASP A 580 -20.90 -10.68 -31.62
C ASP A 580 -20.14 -12.01 -31.59
N ILE A 581 -19.75 -12.48 -30.39
CA ILE A 581 -19.71 -13.91 -30.05
C ILE A 581 -20.24 -14.11 -28.61
N VAL A 582 -21.23 -14.99 -28.52
CA VAL A 582 -21.96 -15.45 -27.33
C VAL A 582 -21.24 -16.66 -26.71
N VAL A 583 -21.66 -17.04 -25.48
CA VAL A 583 -21.50 -18.37 -24.82
C VAL A 583 -20.20 -18.46 -23.98
N GLU A 584 -20.14 -18.80 -22.69
CA GLU A 584 -21.07 -19.35 -21.69
C GLU A 584 -20.51 -19.07 -20.28
N MET A 585 -21.40 -18.90 -19.30
CA MET A 585 -21.08 -19.00 -17.88
C MET A 585 -20.90 -20.47 -17.48
N LYS A 586 -19.84 -20.79 -16.75
CA LYS A 586 -19.73 -22.05 -16.01
C LYS A 586 -19.63 -21.77 -14.51
N THR A 587 -20.73 -22.09 -13.83
CA THR A 587 -20.87 -22.22 -12.38
C THR A 587 -20.16 -23.47 -11.90
N ASP A 588 -19.26 -23.34 -10.92
CA ASP A 588 -18.78 -24.48 -10.14
C ASP A 588 -19.55 -24.59 -8.83
N LYS A 589 -20.17 -25.75 -8.65
CA LYS A 589 -20.95 -26.17 -7.50
C LYS A 589 -20.11 -27.15 -6.69
N ALA A 590 -20.20 -27.00 -5.37
CA ALA A 590 -19.59 -27.86 -4.36
C ALA A 590 -19.98 -29.34 -4.51
N ASN A 591 -19.05 -30.23 -4.17
CA ASN A 591 -19.32 -31.64 -3.87
C ASN A 591 -18.79 -31.95 -2.46
N GLU A 592 -19.72 -32.24 -1.55
CA GLU A 592 -19.49 -33.12 -0.40
C GLU A 592 -19.68 -34.56 -0.88
N GLU A 593 -18.78 -35.47 -0.48
CA GLU A 593 -19.18 -36.84 -0.17
C GLU A 593 -18.25 -37.44 0.89
N ALA A 594 -18.88 -38.11 1.85
CA ALA A 594 -18.29 -38.72 3.03
C ALA A 594 -17.76 -40.14 2.74
N GLY A 595 -16.78 -40.59 3.54
CA GLY A 595 -16.28 -41.97 3.48
C GLY A 595 -15.31 -42.35 4.59
N LEU A 596 -15.88 -42.75 5.72
CA LEU A 596 -15.39 -43.46 6.92
C LEU A 596 -13.97 -44.11 6.97
N LEU A 597 -13.33 -43.94 8.15
CA LEU A 597 -12.64 -44.91 9.05
C LEU A 597 -11.58 -45.86 8.41
N ASN A 598 -10.36 -46.06 8.95
CA ASN A 598 -10.02 -46.36 10.35
C ASN A 598 -8.48 -46.58 10.53
N LYS A 599 -8.04 -46.46 11.79
CA LYS A 599 -6.92 -47.16 12.48
C LYS A 599 -5.43 -46.74 12.34
N ILE A 600 -4.93 -46.29 13.50
CA ILE A 600 -3.74 -46.78 14.25
C ILE A 600 -2.37 -46.68 13.56
N ARG A 601 -1.54 -45.71 13.99
CA ARG A 601 -0.39 -45.94 14.90
C ARG A 601 0.11 -44.61 15.46
#